data_AF-A0A970QLH2-F1
#
_entry.id   AF-A0A970QLH2-F1
#
_cell.length_a   1.000
_cell.length_b   1.000
_cell.length_c   1.000
_cell.angle_alpha   90.00
_cell.angle_beta   90.00
_cell.angle_gamma   90.00
#
_symmetry.space_group_name_H-M   'P 1'
#
loop_
_entity.id
_entity.type
_entity.pdbx_description
1 polymer ?
#
loop_
_entity_poly.entity_id
_entity_poly.type
_entity_poly.pdbx_seq_one_letter_code
_entity_poly.pdbx_strand_id
1 'polypeptide(L)' 'QRFIERKFTHLMVCFGCTGGQHRSVYSAEHLAEHLSKKFDVNITLVHRELDIEKKL' A
#
# COMPACT_ATOMS: atom_id res chain seq x y z
N GLN A 1 -9.49 -1.74 -13.10
CA GLN A 1 -10.51 -0.80 -13.60
C GLN A 1 -11.85 -1.03 -12.90
N ARG A 2 -12.38 -2.26 -12.84
CA ARG A 2 -13.62 -2.61 -12.08
C ARG A 2 -13.80 -2.00 -10.68
N PHE A 3 -12.73 -1.84 -9.89
CA PHE A 3 -12.82 -1.21 -8.57
C PHE A 3 -13.26 0.27 -8.65
N ILE A 4 -12.69 1.01 -9.60
CA ILE A 4 -13.00 2.43 -9.88
C ILE A 4 -14.42 2.54 -10.45
N GLU A 5 -14.80 1.66 -11.37
CA GLU A 5 -16.16 1.61 -11.96
C GLU A 5 -17.25 1.44 -10.89
N ARG A 6 -16.95 0.68 -9.83
CA ARG A 6 -17.85 0.47 -8.69
C ARG A 6 -17.92 1.67 -7.73
N LYS A 7 -17.18 2.75 -7.99
CA LYS A 7 -17.13 3.98 -7.18
C LYS A 7 -16.73 3.74 -5.72
N PHE A 8 -15.87 2.76 -5.48
CA PHE A 8 -15.30 2.59 -4.15
C PHE A 8 -14.33 3.73 -3.83
N THR A 9 -14.38 4.19 -2.59
CA THR A 9 -13.59 5.34 -2.13
C THR A 9 -12.29 4.95 -1.42
N HIS A 10 -12.19 3.71 -0.93
CA HIS A 10 -11.04 3.25 -0.15
C HIS A 10 -10.64 1.83 -0.54
N LEU A 11 -9.37 1.65 -0.87
CA LEU A 11 -8.73 0.35 -1.11
C LEU A 11 -7.68 0.11 -0.03
N MET A 12 -7.74 -1.04 0.63
CA MET A 12 -6.71 -1.49 1.58
C MET A 12 -6.06 -2.76 1.06
N VAL A 13 -4.72 -2.78 1.04
CA VAL A 13 -3.93 -3.95 0.63
C VAL A 13 -2.93 -4.25 1.74
N CYS A 14 -2.93 -5.50 2.22
CA CYS A 14 -2.07 -5.94 3.31
C CYS A 14 -1.09 -7.00 2.83
N PHE A 15 0.21 -6.80 3.09
CA PHE A 15 1.25 -7.78 2.82
C PHE A 15 1.74 -8.39 4.14
N GLY A 16 1.97 -9.70 4.15
CA GLY A 16 2.45 -10.42 5.32
C GLY A 16 3.69 -11.26 5.00
N CYS A 17 4.66 -11.22 5.91
CA CYS A 17 5.75 -12.20 5.97
C CYS A 17 5.98 -12.58 7.44
N THR A 18 6.68 -13.68 7.72
CA THR A 18 6.78 -14.23 9.08
C THR A 18 7.15 -13.21 10.15
N GLY A 19 8.12 -12.32 9.87
CA GLY A 19 8.58 -11.30 10.83
C GLY A 19 8.21 -9.87 10.47
N GLY A 20 7.42 -9.63 9.42
CA GLY A 20 6.97 -8.29 9.03
C GLY A 20 8.03 -7.28 8.54
N GLN A 21 9.32 -7.61 8.57
CA GLN A 21 10.41 -6.62 8.40
C GLN A 21 11.06 -6.57 7.00
N HIS A 22 10.85 -7.57 6.14
CA HIS A 22 11.62 -7.69 4.88
C HIS A 22 10.72 -7.78 3.65
N ARG A 23 10.11 -8.95 3.43
CA ARG A 23 9.34 -9.24 2.20
C ARG A 23 8.05 -8.42 2.12
N SER A 24 7.32 -8.32 3.24
CA SER A 24 6.12 -7.48 3.34
C SER A 24 6.44 -6.01 3.10
N VAL A 25 7.51 -5.50 3.72
CA VAL A 25 7.98 -4.11 3.57
C VAL A 25 8.28 -3.81 2.11
N TYR A 26 9.09 -4.66 1.46
CA TYR A 26 9.44 -4.50 0.05
C TYR A 26 8.21 -4.45 -0.86
N SER A 27 7.28 -5.39 -0.70
CA SER A 27 6.07 -5.45 -1.52
C SER A 27 5.14 -4.25 -1.30
N ALA A 28 5.01 -3.79 -0.05
CA ALA A 28 4.17 -2.65 0.29
C ALA A 28 4.74 -1.34 -0.29
N GLU A 29 6.05 -1.10 -0.16
CA GLU A 29 6.73 0.06 -0.75
C GLU A 29 6.58 0.07 -2.29
N HIS A 30 6.85 -1.05 -2.96
CA HIS A 30 6.76 -1.12 -4.43
C HIS A 30 5.33 -0.96 -4.93
N LEU A 31 4.33 -1.49 -4.22
CA LEU A 31 2.93 -1.27 -4.59
C LEU A 31 2.57 0.20 -4.43
N ALA A 32 2.96 0.84 -3.32
CA ALA A 32 2.68 2.25 -3.09
C ALA A 32 3.31 3.14 -4.18
N GLU A 33 4.58 2.90 -4.53
CA GLU A 33 5.25 3.60 -5.62
C GLU A 33 4.59 3.35 -6.98
N HIS A 34 4.17 2.11 -7.26
CA HIS A 34 3.47 1.79 -8.51
C HIS A 34 2.12 2.51 -8.62
N LEU A 35 1.35 2.55 -7.52
CA LEU A 35 0.04 3.19 -7.50
C LEU A 35 0.17 4.72 -7.56
N SER A 36 1.11 5.33 -6.84
CA SER A 36 1.32 6.78 -6.87
C SER A 36 1.73 7.29 -8.24
N LYS A 37 2.52 6.51 -8.99
CA LYS A 37 2.91 6.86 -10.38
C LYS A 37 1.76 6.68 -11.38
N LYS A 38 0.82 5.77 -11.11
CA LYS A 38 -0.19 5.36 -12.09
C LYS A 38 -1.54 6.05 -11.89
N PHE A 39 -1.86 6.44 -10.67
CA PHE A 39 -3.15 7.01 -10.30
C PHE A 39 -2.95 8.23 -9.41
N ASP A 40 -3.79 9.24 -9.61
CA ASP A 40 -3.87 10.42 -8.74
C ASP A 40 -4.70 10.07 -7.48
N VAL A 41 -4.06 9.41 -6.51
CA VAL A 41 -4.70 8.93 -5.28
C VAL A 41 -3.82 9.18 -4.07
N ASN A 42 -4.44 9.50 -2.94
CA ASN A 42 -3.74 9.61 -1.66
C ASN A 42 -3.40 8.21 -1.13
N ILE A 43 -2.14 7.97 -0.77
CA ILE A 43 -1.69 6.67 -0.26
C ILE A 43 -1.17 6.83 1.17
N THR A 44 -1.62 5.94 2.05
CA THR A 44 -1.04 5.78 3.40
C THR A 44 -0.38 4.41 3.47
N LEU A 45 0.94 4.41 3.65
CA LEU A 45 1.77 3.21 3.75
C LEU A 45 2.13 2.97 5.22
N VAL A 46 1.83 1.78 5.72
CA VAL A 46 2.07 1.39 7.11
C VAL A 46 2.89 0.11 7.18
N HIS A 47 4.05 0.17 7.84
CA HIS A 47 4.87 -1.00 8.19
C HIS A 47 4.72 -1.28 9.69
N ARG A 48 3.77 -2.15 10.04
CA ARG A 48 3.34 -2.37 11.42
C ARG A 48 4.47 -2.83 12.34
N GLU A 49 5.27 -3.81 11.91
CA GLU A 49 6.36 -4.37 12.71
C GLU A 49 7.58 -3.44 12.82
N LEU A 50 7.63 -2.38 12.00
CA LEU A 50 8.67 -1.35 12.06
C LEU A 50 8.20 -0.03 12.70
N ASP A 51 6.91 0.07 13.04
CA ASP A 51 6.26 1.29 13.55
C ASP A 51 6.47 2.52 12.64
N ILE A 52 6.31 2.32 11.33
CA ILE A 52 6.48 3.37 10.32
C ILE A 52 5.15 3.62 9.60
N GLU A 53 4.73 4.89 9.55
CA GLU A 53 3.65 5.38 8.69
C GLU A 53 4.17 6.47 7.76
N LYS A 54 3.87 6.36 6.46
CA LYS A 54 4.19 7.35 5.44
C LYS A 54 2.93 7.74 4.67
N LYS A 55 2.78 9.02 4.36
CA LYS A 55 1.74 9.53 3.45
C LYS A 55 2.41 9.95 2.15
N LEU A 56 1.91 9.40 1.04
CA LEU A 56 2.42 9.57 -0.32
C LEU A 56 1.36 10.19 -1.21
#